data_AF-A0A7W8DH51-F1
#
_entry.id   AF-A0A7W8DH51-F1
#
_cell.length_a   1.000
_cell.length_b   1.000
_cell.length_c   1.000
_cell.angle_alpha   90.00
_cell.angle_beta   90.00
_cell.angle_gamma   90.00
#
_symmetry.space_group_name_H-M   'P 1'
#
loop_
_entity.id
_entity.type
_entity.pdbx_description
1 polymer ?
#
loop_
_entity_poly.entity_id
_entity_poly.type
_entity_poly.pdbx_seq_one_letter_code
_entity_poly.pdbx_strand_id
1 'polypeptide(L)'
;MQDVANTKVEKETINQRRKRQKGFTLIELIMVIVILGILAAVAVPQFIDLSSTADAEAAKATASTLASASNMNFAECSMGGSNCEDITNCQDLDELIEGDLPDGWTLSDTAIEHRATVTCTLEHTDHDNVTFQARGWGD
;
A
#
# COMPACT_ATOMS: atom_id res chain seq x y z
N MET A 1 91.51 0.95 27.02
CA MET A 1 91.01 1.71 25.86
C MET A 1 89.88 0.88 25.28
N GLN A 2 88.63 1.32 25.52
CA GLN A 2 87.75 1.91 24.49
C GLN A 2 87.49 0.87 23.38
N ASP A 3 86.31 0.27 23.26
CA ASP A 3 85.07 0.98 22.93
C ASP A 3 83.83 0.46 23.65
N VAL A 4 83.36 1.31 24.55
CA VAL A 4 81.97 1.46 24.93
C VAL A 4 81.34 2.35 23.86
N ALA A 5 80.66 1.79 22.86
CA ALA A 5 79.74 2.58 22.03
C ALA A 5 78.72 1.67 21.32
N ASN A 6 77.46 2.02 21.52
CA ASN A 6 76.30 1.54 20.76
C ASN A 6 75.72 0.16 21.05
N THR A 7 75.42 -0.01 22.34
CA THR A 7 74.03 -0.27 22.76
C THR A 7 73.04 0.64 22.01
N LYS A 8 72.06 0.03 21.32
CA LYS A 8 70.77 0.56 20.80
C LYS A 8 70.58 0.37 19.30
N VAL A 9 70.53 -0.89 18.86
CA VAL A 9 69.60 -1.24 17.77
C VAL A 9 68.20 -1.17 18.40
N GLU A 10 67.64 0.03 18.32
CA GLU A 10 66.23 0.35 18.09
C GLU A 10 65.29 -0.85 18.15
N LYS A 11 64.99 -1.28 19.39
CA LYS A 11 63.68 -1.86 19.67
C LYS A 11 62.68 -0.73 19.56
N GLU A 12 62.38 -0.30 18.34
CA GLU A 12 61.14 0.39 18.04
C GLU A 12 60.05 -0.56 18.49
N THR A 13 59.62 -0.29 19.71
CA THR A 13 58.59 -1.03 20.40
C THR A 13 57.36 -0.73 19.59
N ILE A 14 56.96 -1.65 18.71
CA ILE A 14 55.63 -1.68 18.13
C ILE A 14 54.70 -1.84 19.33
N ASN A 15 54.38 -0.71 19.95
CA ASN A 15 53.37 -0.58 20.97
C ASN A 15 52.05 -0.70 20.24
N GLN A 16 51.77 -1.92 19.78
CA GLN A 16 50.46 -2.36 19.35
C GLN A 16 49.58 -2.28 20.59
N ARG A 17 49.03 -1.09 20.83
CA ARG A 17 47.87 -0.91 21.70
C ARG A 17 46.81 -1.85 21.15
N ARG A 18 46.67 -3.04 21.74
CA ARG A 18 45.53 -3.91 21.51
C ARG A 18 44.29 -3.07 21.81
N LYS A 19 43.65 -2.54 20.77
CA LYS A 19 42.36 -1.87 20.91
C LYS A 19 41.46 -2.90 21.57
N ARG A 20 41.09 -2.65 22.83
CA ARG A 20 40.12 -3.48 23.54
C ARG A 20 38.86 -3.47 22.68
N GLN A 21 38.59 -4.58 21.98
CA GLN A 21 37.31 -4.76 21.33
C GLN A 21 36.28 -4.84 22.44
N LYS A 22 35.52 -3.76 22.61
CA LYS A 22 34.30 -3.77 23.41
C LYS A 22 33.28 -4.57 22.59
N GLY A 23 33.13 -5.85 22.90
CA GLY A 23 32.01 -6.63 22.40
C GLY A 23 30.72 -6.16 23.06
N PHE A 24 29.60 -6.23 22.33
CA PHE A 24 28.27 -6.08 22.91
C PHE A 24 28.08 -7.10 24.02
N THR A 25 27.45 -6.69 25.12
CA THR A 25 27.17 -7.62 26.22
C THR A 25 25.96 -8.50 25.86
N LEU A 26 25.92 -9.74 26.33
CA LEU A 26 24.76 -10.62 26.08
C LEU A 26 23.45 -9.99 26.58
N ILE A 27 23.51 -9.29 27.71
CA ILE A 27 22.35 -8.60 28.28
C ILE A 27 21.84 -7.46 27.39
N GLU A 28 22.74 -6.76 26.69
CA GLU A 28 22.39 -5.68 25.76
C GLU A 28 21.65 -6.22 24.54
N LEU A 29 21.99 -7.41 24.05
CA LEU A 29 21.23 -8.06 22.99
C LEU A 29 19.88 -8.58 23.49
N ILE A 30 19.85 -9.19 24.68
CA ILE A 30 18.61 -9.74 25.28
C ILE A 30 17.59 -8.64 25.55
N MET A 31 18.00 -7.49 26.11
CA MET A 31 17.05 -6.41 26.39
C MET A 31 16.43 -5.84 25.11
N VAL A 32 17.18 -5.81 24.00
CA VAL A 32 16.69 -5.29 22.71
C VAL A 32 15.61 -6.20 22.15
N ILE A 33 15.83 -7.53 22.11
CA ILE A 33 14.81 -8.46 21.60
C ILE A 33 13.58 -8.50 22.51
N VAL A 34 13.73 -8.29 23.82
CA VAL A 34 12.60 -8.20 24.76
C VAL A 34 11.76 -6.96 24.45
N ILE A 35 12.40 -5.79 24.27
CA ILE A 35 11.67 -4.55 23.94
C ILE A 35 11.00 -4.67 22.57
N LEU A 36 11.71 -5.18 21.55
CA LEU A 36 11.14 -5.41 20.21
C LEU A 36 9.98 -6.42 20.26
N GLY A 37 10.07 -7.45 21.10
CA GLY A 37 9.00 -8.42 21.31
C GLY A 37 7.73 -7.78 21.88
N ILE A 38 7.86 -6.90 22.87
CA ILE A 38 6.72 -6.17 23.44
C ILE A 38 6.10 -5.23 22.42
N LEU A 39 6.91 -4.45 21.69
CA LEU A 39 6.44 -3.54 20.66
C LEU A 39 5.71 -4.28 19.52
N ALA A 40 6.28 -5.41 19.06
CA ALA A 40 5.64 -6.23 18.03
C ALA A 40 4.30 -6.82 18.49
N ALA A 41 4.22 -7.29 19.74
CA ALA A 41 2.99 -7.87 20.29
C ALA A 41 1.81 -6.89 20.31
N VAL A 42 2.06 -5.59 20.53
CA VAL A 42 1.01 -4.57 20.52
C VAL A 42 0.78 -3.96 19.13
N ALA A 43 1.81 -3.82 18.30
CA ALA A 43 1.71 -3.14 17.02
C ALA A 43 1.08 -4.01 15.91
N VAL A 44 1.36 -5.32 15.90
CA VAL A 44 0.85 -6.24 14.87
C VAL A 44 -0.68 -6.29 14.79
N PRO A 45 -1.44 -6.50 15.88
CA PRO A 45 -2.90 -6.55 15.78
C PRO A 45 -3.49 -5.23 15.28
N GLN A 46 -3.00 -4.10 15.78
CA GLN A 46 -3.44 -2.77 15.33
C GLN A 46 -3.18 -2.53 13.84
N PHE A 47 -2.03 -2.99 13.33
CA PHE A 47 -1.67 -2.82 11.92
C PHE A 47 -2.61 -3.61 10.99
N ILE A 48 -3.03 -4.81 11.39
CA ILE A 48 -3.96 -5.64 10.62
C ILE A 48 -5.34 -4.95 10.55
N ASP A 49 -5.86 -4.47 11.67
CA ASP A 49 -7.17 -3.78 11.72
C ASP A 49 -7.16 -2.50 10.87
N LEU A 50 -6.07 -1.73 10.93
CA LEU A 50 -5.91 -0.52 10.13
C LEU A 50 -5.85 -0.83 8.64
N SER A 51 -5.15 -1.89 8.23
CA SER A 51 -5.05 -2.29 6.83
C SER A 51 -6.43 -2.65 6.27
N SER A 52 -7.17 -3.51 6.99
CA SER A 52 -8.54 -3.89 6.63
C SER A 52 -9.48 -2.67 6.55
N THR A 53 -9.36 -1.73 7.47
CA THR A 53 -10.16 -0.48 7.40
C THR A 53 -9.77 0.38 6.20
N ALA A 54 -8.47 0.49 5.91
CA ALA A 54 -7.99 1.27 4.77
C ALA A 54 -8.49 0.70 3.44
N ASP A 55 -8.54 -0.63 3.30
CA ASP A 55 -9.07 -1.30 2.11
C ASP A 55 -10.56 -0.99 1.90
N ALA A 56 -11.36 -1.03 2.97
CA ALA A 56 -12.78 -0.66 2.91
C ALA A 56 -13.01 0.82 2.56
N GLU A 57 -12.17 1.73 3.08
CA GLU A 57 -12.27 3.15 2.74
C GLU A 57 -11.79 3.44 1.31
N ALA A 58 -10.79 2.71 0.82
CA ALA A 58 -10.37 2.78 -0.58
C ALA A 58 -11.51 2.39 -1.53
N ALA A 59 -12.26 1.33 -1.22
CA ALA A 59 -13.42 0.92 -2.01
C ALA A 59 -14.53 1.99 -2.05
N LYS A 60 -14.80 2.67 -0.94
CA LYS A 60 -15.74 3.80 -0.90
C LYS A 60 -15.27 4.97 -1.77
N ALA A 61 -13.97 5.26 -1.75
CA ALA A 61 -13.38 6.28 -2.62
C ALA A 61 -13.53 5.88 -4.10
N THR A 62 -13.20 4.65 -4.46
CA THR A 62 -13.34 4.14 -5.83
C THR A 62 -14.80 4.16 -6.30
N ALA A 63 -15.77 3.77 -5.46
CA ALA A 63 -17.19 3.87 -5.78
C ALA A 63 -17.63 5.31 -6.12
N SER A 64 -17.10 6.31 -5.39
CA SER A 64 -17.38 7.72 -5.68
C SER A 64 -16.76 8.20 -6.99
N THR A 65 -15.56 7.69 -7.32
CA THR A 65 -14.89 7.95 -8.59
C THR A 65 -15.67 7.33 -9.74
N LEU A 66 -16.10 6.07 -9.62
CA LEU A 66 -16.92 5.38 -10.63
C LEU A 66 -18.26 6.08 -10.86
N ALA A 67 -18.93 6.51 -9.80
CA ALA A 67 -20.16 7.30 -9.91
C ALA A 67 -19.92 8.60 -10.67
N SER A 68 -18.81 9.30 -10.40
CA SER A 68 -18.45 10.53 -11.10
C SER A 68 -18.07 10.25 -12.56
N ALA A 69 -17.28 9.21 -12.82
CA ALA A 69 -16.84 8.80 -14.14
C ALA A 69 -18.01 8.42 -15.04
N SER A 70 -18.96 7.62 -14.55
CA SER A 70 -20.17 7.28 -15.30
C SER A 70 -21.02 8.50 -15.67
N ASN A 71 -21.11 9.50 -14.79
CA ASN A 71 -21.84 10.73 -15.08
C ASN A 71 -21.12 11.61 -16.11
N MET A 72 -19.79 11.65 -16.07
CA MET A 72 -18.97 12.36 -17.07
C MET A 72 -19.06 11.67 -18.43
N ASN A 73 -18.93 10.34 -18.47
CA ASN A 73 -19.08 9.54 -19.68
C ASN A 73 -20.46 9.75 -20.32
N PHE A 74 -21.52 9.66 -19.52
CA PHE A 74 -22.88 9.91 -19.97
C PHE A 74 -23.07 11.32 -20.55
N ALA A 75 -22.48 12.34 -19.92
CA ALA A 75 -22.57 13.72 -20.40
C ALA A 75 -21.86 13.90 -21.75
N GLU A 76 -20.66 13.32 -21.89
CA GLU A 76 -19.89 13.33 -23.14
C GLU A 76 -20.66 12.62 -24.27
N CYS A 77 -21.16 11.41 -24.02
CA CYS A 77 -21.96 10.67 -25.00
C CYS A 77 -23.24 11.42 -25.40
N SER A 78 -23.95 11.98 -24.42
CA SER A 78 -25.20 12.72 -24.67
C SER A 78 -25.01 13.97 -25.53
N MET A 79 -23.79 14.51 -25.58
CA MET A 79 -23.44 15.68 -26.39
C MET A 79 -22.86 15.31 -27.77
N GLY A 80 -22.75 14.01 -28.08
CA GLY A 80 -22.13 13.52 -29.32
C GLY A 80 -20.61 13.62 -29.29
N GLY A 81 -20.01 13.54 -28.11
CA GLY A 81 -18.56 13.44 -27.93
C GLY A 81 -18.00 12.16 -28.54
N SER A 82 -16.67 12.11 -28.71
CA SER A 82 -15.96 10.97 -29.32
C SER A 82 -15.10 10.17 -28.35
N ASN A 83 -15.03 10.60 -27.08
CA ASN A 83 -14.25 9.97 -26.03
C ASN A 83 -15.15 9.37 -24.96
N CYS A 84 -16.23 8.72 -25.40
CA CYS A 84 -17.20 8.14 -24.49
C CYS A 84 -17.34 6.65 -24.81
N GLU A 85 -17.54 5.85 -23.76
CA GLU A 85 -17.58 4.40 -23.82
C GLU A 85 -19.00 3.88 -23.61
N ASP A 86 -19.30 2.74 -24.22
CA ASP A 86 -20.56 2.04 -24.01
C ASP A 86 -20.52 1.31 -22.66
N ILE A 87 -21.37 1.76 -21.75
CA ILE A 87 -21.55 1.21 -20.40
C ILE A 87 -22.93 0.58 -20.32
N THR A 88 -22.98 -0.73 -20.57
CA THR A 88 -24.21 -1.53 -20.60
C THR A 88 -24.33 -2.45 -19.39
N ASN A 89 -23.26 -2.59 -18.61
CA ASN A 89 -23.19 -3.31 -17.36
C ASN A 89 -22.40 -2.52 -16.33
N CYS A 90 -22.71 -2.70 -15.05
CA CYS A 90 -21.90 -2.18 -13.96
C CYS A 90 -20.44 -2.64 -14.00
N GLN A 91 -20.13 -3.78 -14.63
CA GLN A 91 -18.75 -4.25 -14.84
C GLN A 91 -17.97 -3.42 -15.86
N ASP A 92 -18.65 -2.81 -16.84
CA ASP A 92 -18.02 -1.95 -17.86
C ASP A 92 -17.47 -0.65 -17.25
N LEU A 93 -17.91 -0.29 -16.05
CA LEU A 93 -17.46 0.91 -15.35
C LEU A 93 -15.97 0.89 -14.96
N ASP A 94 -15.37 -0.30 -14.89
CA ASP A 94 -13.93 -0.46 -14.66
C ASP A 94 -13.10 0.18 -15.79
N GLU A 95 -13.65 0.23 -17.01
CA GLU A 95 -12.99 0.85 -18.16
C GLU A 95 -12.93 2.39 -18.06
N LEU A 96 -13.78 3.00 -17.22
CA LEU A 96 -13.85 4.46 -17.07
C LEU A 96 -12.82 5.04 -16.09
N ILE A 97 -12.10 4.20 -15.36
CA ILE A 97 -11.12 4.64 -14.36
C ILE A 97 -9.70 4.30 -14.81
N GLU A 98 -8.76 5.22 -14.58
CA GLU A 98 -7.35 5.02 -14.98
C GLU A 98 -6.55 4.09 -14.04
N GLY A 99 -7.21 3.54 -13.01
CA GLY A 99 -6.58 2.65 -12.03
C GLY A 99 -7.46 1.46 -11.72
N ASP A 100 -6.85 0.41 -11.20
CA ASP A 100 -7.56 -0.82 -10.87
C ASP A 100 -8.51 -0.64 -9.67
N LEU A 101 -9.53 -1.48 -9.59
CA LEU A 101 -10.31 -1.64 -8.35
C LEU A 101 -9.40 -2.08 -7.20
N PRO A 102 -9.72 -1.70 -5.95
CA PRO A 102 -8.99 -2.20 -4.79
C PRO A 102 -9.01 -3.73 -4.74
N ASP A 103 -7.92 -4.33 -4.26
CA ASP A 103 -7.74 -5.79 -4.24
C ASP A 103 -8.93 -6.51 -3.58
N GLY A 104 -9.43 -7.56 -4.24
CA GLY A 104 -10.54 -8.38 -3.74
C GLY A 104 -11.94 -7.79 -3.97
N TRP A 105 -12.05 -6.53 -4.43
CA TRP A 105 -13.33 -5.93 -4.77
C TRP A 105 -13.72 -6.21 -6.22
N THR A 106 -15.00 -6.45 -6.45
CA THR A 106 -15.54 -6.71 -7.79
C THR A 106 -16.83 -5.93 -8.02
N LEU A 107 -17.12 -5.59 -9.28
CA LEU A 107 -18.36 -4.93 -9.66
C LEU A 107 -19.48 -5.96 -9.88
N SER A 108 -20.66 -5.67 -9.33
CA SER A 108 -21.88 -6.47 -9.50
C SER A 108 -22.24 -6.59 -10.98
N ASP A 109 -22.61 -7.79 -11.44
CA ASP A 109 -23.16 -8.01 -12.78
C ASP A 109 -24.62 -7.51 -12.85
N THR A 110 -24.78 -6.22 -13.12
CA THR A 110 -26.09 -5.56 -13.23
C THR A 110 -26.15 -4.79 -14.53
N ALA A 111 -27.07 -5.19 -15.40
CA ALA A 111 -27.32 -4.53 -16.67
C ALA A 111 -27.80 -3.09 -16.45
N ILE A 112 -27.30 -2.18 -17.29
CA ILE A 112 -27.66 -0.77 -17.32
C ILE A 112 -28.28 -0.47 -18.67
N GLU A 113 -29.56 -0.09 -18.68
CA GLU A 113 -30.24 0.31 -19.91
C GLU A 113 -29.71 1.66 -20.42
N HIS A 114 -29.81 1.88 -21.73
CA HIS A 114 -29.43 3.14 -22.39
C HIS A 114 -30.12 4.34 -21.71
N ARG A 115 -29.31 5.29 -21.23
CA ARG A 115 -29.76 6.51 -20.50
C ARG A 115 -30.51 6.23 -19.19
N ALA A 116 -30.42 5.03 -18.64
CA ALA A 116 -30.91 4.70 -17.32
C ALA A 116 -29.87 5.01 -16.24
N THR A 117 -30.34 5.19 -15.01
CA THR A 117 -29.51 5.23 -13.82
C THR A 117 -29.80 3.97 -13.01
N VAL A 118 -28.76 3.25 -12.60
CA VAL A 118 -28.86 2.03 -11.81
C VAL A 118 -27.96 2.10 -10.58
N THR A 119 -28.27 1.31 -9.58
CA THR A 119 -27.38 1.08 -8.44
C THR A 119 -26.40 -0.04 -8.79
N CYS A 120 -25.12 0.30 -8.88
CA CYS A 120 -24.04 -0.68 -8.95
C CYS A 120 -23.49 -0.94 -7.54
N THR A 121 -22.90 -2.12 -7.36
CA THR A 121 -22.34 -2.55 -6.08
C THR A 121 -20.90 -3.00 -6.28
N LEU A 122 -20.00 -2.51 -5.43
CA LEU A 122 -18.70 -3.13 -5.19
C LEU A 122 -18.88 -4.20 -4.12
N GLU A 123 -18.56 -5.44 -4.47
CA GLU A 123 -18.70 -6.63 -3.62
C GLU A 123 -17.34 -7.12 -3.14
N HIS A 124 -17.27 -7.52 -1.87
CA HIS A 124 -16.08 -8.09 -1.23
C HIS A 124 -16.49 -9.19 -0.25
N THR A 125 -15.64 -10.20 -0.04
CA THR A 125 -15.96 -11.35 0.84
C THR A 125 -15.89 -11.02 2.33
N ASP A 126 -15.01 -10.10 2.70
CA ASP A 126 -14.69 -9.77 4.11
C ASP A 126 -15.17 -8.38 4.56
N HIS A 127 -15.83 -7.63 3.67
CA HIS A 127 -16.28 -6.25 3.93
C HIS A 127 -17.73 -6.06 3.51
N ASP A 128 -18.38 -5.03 4.09
CA ASP A 128 -19.72 -4.63 3.65
C ASP A 128 -19.67 -4.10 2.21
N ASN A 129 -20.63 -4.54 1.40
CA ASN A 129 -20.78 -4.09 0.04
C ASN A 129 -20.98 -2.56 -0.03
N VAL A 130 -20.36 -1.92 -1.02
CA VAL A 130 -20.46 -0.47 -1.24
C VAL A 130 -21.33 -0.23 -2.46
N THR A 131 -22.41 0.54 -2.31
CA THR A 131 -23.33 0.84 -3.42
C THR A 131 -23.14 2.27 -3.92
N PHE A 132 -23.29 2.47 -5.23
CA PHE A 132 -23.23 3.77 -5.87
C PHE A 132 -24.14 3.82 -7.10
N GLN A 133 -24.49 5.04 -7.53
CA GLN A 133 -25.31 5.22 -8.74
C GLN A 133 -24.41 5.36 -9.96
N ALA A 134 -24.75 4.63 -11.02
CA ALA A 134 -24.10 4.75 -12.32
C ALA A 134 -25.12 5.00 -13.43
N ARG A 135 -24.66 5.61 -14.52
CA ARG A 135 -25.46 5.85 -15.72
C ARG A 135 -24.92 5.08 -16.90
N GLY A 136 -25.84 4.44 -17.62
CA GLY A 136 -25.55 3.65 -18.79
C GLY A 136 -25.65 4.46 -20.08
N TRP A 137 -24.79 4.09 -21.03
CA TRP A 137 -24.85 4.49 -22.42
C TRP A 137 -24.53 3.26 -23.27
N GLY A 138 -25.13 3.15 -24.45
CA GLY A 138 -24.97 1.98 -25.31
C GLY A 138 -26.11 1.94 -26.31
N ASP A 139 -25.78 1.99 -27.59
CA ASP A 139 -26.73 1.98 -28.71
C ASP A 139 -26.81 0.59 -29.38
#